data_AF-A0A8T3PAQ7-F1
#
_entry.id   AF-A0A8T3PAQ7-F1
#
_cell.length_a   1.000
_cell.length_b   1.000
_cell.length_c   1.000
_cell.angle_alpha   90.00
_cell.angle_beta   90.00
_cell.angle_gamma   90.00
#
_symmetry.space_group_name_H-M   'P 1'
#
loop_
_entity.id
_entity.type
_entity.pdbx_description
1 polymer ?
#
loop_
_entity_poly.entity_id
_entity_poly.type
_entity_poly.pdbx_seq_one_letter_code
_entity_poly.pdbx_strand_id
1 'polypeptide(L)'
;MTSQPLALEAAELRLLERLLGGRIESAERAPWGFTNKTDVLTLVGGERIVLQRYVDQSAAQHRMRLTLGLREPLLARGVPIPHLIRADLHGDPPYALYEALPGIPGPTFLEEGRSNHSWQILATEMGRILQVVSAVPISDIPPLPSLWADPNLLAKRAAGWLEDSQPDLSATAAGEVRRLIAAVPGLFKGRGSVLAHGDFAPANVLVSDDRISALLDWEFARRA
;
A
#
# COMPACT_ATOMS: atom_id res chain seq x y z
N MET A 1 20.98 4.00 -11.42
CA MET A 1 20.47 5.37 -11.25
C MET A 1 21.20 5.99 -10.08
N THR A 2 21.90 7.10 -10.27
CA THR A 2 22.58 7.85 -9.20
C THR A 2 21.54 8.58 -8.36
N SER A 3 21.37 8.19 -7.09
CA SER A 3 20.58 8.96 -6.12
C SER A 3 21.23 10.34 -5.98
N GLN A 4 20.46 11.41 -6.17
CA GLN A 4 20.92 12.74 -5.81
C GLN A 4 20.56 12.96 -4.33
N PRO A 5 21.55 13.24 -3.45
CA PRO A 5 21.25 13.58 -2.07
C PRO A 5 20.41 14.86 -2.05
N LEU A 6 19.24 14.79 -1.40
CA LEU A 6 18.44 15.98 -1.14
C LEU A 6 19.08 16.73 0.03
N ALA A 7 19.34 18.01 -0.16
CA ALA A 7 19.62 18.91 0.95
C ALA A 7 18.31 19.19 1.68
N LEU A 8 18.01 18.42 2.72
CA LEU A 8 17.02 18.84 3.72
C LEU A 8 17.50 20.18 4.31
N GLU A 9 16.58 21.09 4.56
CA GLU A 9 16.94 22.36 5.21
C GLU A 9 17.52 22.08 6.60
N ALA A 10 18.54 22.84 7.02
CA ALA A 10 19.24 22.57 8.27
C ALA A 10 18.31 22.62 9.51
N ALA A 11 17.24 23.41 9.46
CA ALA A 11 16.24 23.46 10.52
C ALA A 11 15.38 22.18 10.57
N GLU A 12 14.96 21.68 9.40
CA GLU A 12 14.21 20.44 9.26
C GLU A 12 15.05 19.23 9.68
N LEU A 13 16.31 19.17 9.25
CA LEU A 13 17.24 18.11 9.66
C LEU A 13 17.36 18.03 11.18
N ARG A 14 17.63 19.16 11.86
CA ARG A 14 17.71 19.22 13.33
C ARG A 14 16.41 18.82 14.01
N LEU A 15 15.26 19.15 13.42
CA LEU A 15 13.97 18.72 13.95
C LEU A 15 13.84 17.20 13.86
N LEU A 16 14.07 16.62 12.68
CA LEU A 16 13.98 15.19 12.45
C LEU A 16 14.95 14.40 13.35
N GLU A 17 16.20 14.85 13.50
CA GLU A 17 17.18 14.23 14.39
C GLU A 17 16.72 14.22 15.85
N ARG A 18 16.13 15.32 16.34
CA ARG A 18 15.54 15.37 17.68
C ARG A 18 14.36 14.42 17.84
N LEU A 19 13.52 14.30 16.81
CA LEU A 19 12.34 13.45 16.83
C LEU A 19 12.71 11.96 16.80
N LEU A 20 13.76 11.61 16.05
CA LEU A 20 14.26 10.24 15.88
C LEU A 20 15.25 9.84 16.98
N GLY A 21 15.80 10.80 17.74
CA GLY A 21 16.79 10.54 18.77
C GLY A 21 18.17 10.13 18.22
N GLY A 22 18.43 10.40 16.94
CA GLY A 22 19.65 9.98 16.24
C GLY A 22 20.05 10.99 15.17
N ARG A 23 21.36 11.05 14.87
CA ARG A 23 21.89 11.89 13.79
C ARG A 23 21.56 11.28 12.43
N ILE A 24 21.15 12.10 11.47
CA ILE A 24 20.92 11.66 10.08
C ILE A 24 22.25 11.74 9.32
N GLU A 25 22.67 10.62 8.75
CA GLU A 25 23.87 10.52 7.90
C GLU A 25 23.56 10.91 6.46
N SER A 26 22.42 10.45 5.92
CA SER A 26 22.00 10.75 4.55
C SER A 26 20.47 10.81 4.42
N ALA A 27 20.01 11.53 3.39
CA ALA A 27 18.61 11.59 3.01
C ALA A 27 18.50 11.50 1.48
N GLU A 28 17.69 10.57 1.01
CA GLU A 28 17.50 10.30 -0.41
C GLU A 28 16.03 10.39 -0.79
N ARG A 29 15.76 10.98 -1.96
CA ARG A 29 14.40 10.95 -2.49
C ARG A 29 14.06 9.53 -2.90
N ALA A 30 12.94 9.02 -2.41
CA ALA A 30 12.40 7.77 -2.94
C ALA A 30 11.96 7.98 -4.40
N PRO A 31 12.35 7.12 -5.34
CA PRO A 31 11.86 7.18 -6.73
C PRO A 31 10.39 6.75 -6.87
N TRP A 32 9.72 6.42 -5.76
CA TRP A 32 8.31 6.04 -5.66
C TRP A 32 7.51 7.03 -4.80
N GLY A 33 6.18 6.92 -4.85
CA GLY A 33 5.25 7.82 -4.15
C GLY A 33 5.03 9.12 -4.93
N PHE A 34 4.31 9.05 -6.05
CA PHE A 34 4.16 10.19 -6.96
C PHE A 34 3.25 11.31 -6.41
N THR A 35 2.35 10.99 -5.49
CA THR A 35 1.43 11.95 -4.89
C THR A 35 2.04 12.65 -3.66
N ASN A 36 2.77 11.91 -2.82
CA ASN A 36 3.33 12.40 -1.57
C ASN A 36 4.86 12.49 -1.67
N LYS A 37 5.46 13.52 -1.07
CA LYS A 37 6.92 13.59 -1.03
C LYS A 37 7.46 12.55 -0.05
N THR A 38 8.09 11.50 -0.58
CA THR A 38 8.70 10.42 0.20
C THR A 38 10.22 10.51 0.15
N ASP A 39 10.87 10.59 1.30
CA ASP A 39 12.31 10.53 1.46
C ASP A 39 12.69 9.35 2.36
N VAL A 40 13.84 8.73 2.10
CA VAL A 40 14.44 7.72 2.97
C VAL A 40 15.61 8.35 3.68
N LEU A 41 15.57 8.37 5.01
CA LEU A 41 16.60 8.88 5.89
C LEU A 41 17.43 7.71 6.39
N THR A 42 18.75 7.83 6.38
CA THR A 42 19.67 6.87 7.00
C THR A 42 20.28 7.52 8.22
N LEU A 43 20.11 6.92 9.39
CA LEU A 43 20.72 7.39 10.63
C LEU A 43 22.16 6.91 10.74
N VAL A 44 22.97 7.62 11.52
CA VAL A 44 24.29 7.14 11.94
C VAL A 44 24.10 5.84 12.72
N GLY A 45 24.58 4.73 12.14
CA GLY A 45 24.31 3.37 12.63
C GLY A 45 23.57 2.50 11.62
N GLY A 46 23.12 3.06 10.50
CA GLY A 46 22.55 2.32 9.35
C GLY A 46 21.05 2.06 9.44
N GLU A 47 20.39 2.46 10.52
CA GLU A 47 18.92 2.40 10.60
C GLU A 47 18.30 3.32 9.54
N ARG A 48 17.23 2.85 8.90
CA ARG A 48 16.55 3.56 7.81
C ARG A 48 15.12 3.91 8.21
N ILE A 49 14.76 5.16 7.96
CA ILE A 49 13.45 5.74 8.25
C ILE A 49 12.83 6.25 6.96
N VAL A 50 11.53 6.04 6.77
CA VAL A 50 10.77 6.63 5.66
C VAL A 50 10.02 7.86 6.16
N LEU A 51 10.31 9.02 5.58
CA LEU A 51 9.58 10.27 5.79
C LEU A 51 8.60 10.47 4.64
N GLN A 52 7.31 10.47 4.93
CA GLN A 52 6.27 10.87 3.99
C GLN A 52 5.71 12.23 4.37
N ARG A 53 5.68 13.17 3.42
CA ARG A 53 4.99 14.45 3.52
C ARG A 53 3.76 14.43 2.62
N TYR A 54 2.61 14.77 3.18
CA TYR A 54 1.31 14.65 2.54
C TYR A 54 0.83 15.98 2.00
N VAL A 55 0.17 15.92 0.84
CA VAL A 55 -0.52 17.08 0.26
C VAL A 55 -1.91 17.25 0.88
N ASP A 56 -2.58 16.15 1.21
CA ASP A 56 -3.93 16.13 1.77
C ASP A 56 -3.93 15.54 3.19
N GLN A 57 -4.33 16.37 4.16
CA GLN A 57 -4.44 15.99 5.57
C GLN A 57 -5.48 14.89 5.81
N SER A 58 -6.62 14.90 5.11
CA SER A 58 -7.68 13.90 5.27
C SER A 58 -7.21 12.53 4.78
N ALA A 59 -6.53 12.50 3.63
CA ALA A 59 -5.91 11.28 3.11
C ALA A 59 -4.84 10.75 4.08
N ALA A 60 -4.03 11.64 4.68
CA ALA A 60 -3.04 11.27 5.68
C ALA A 60 -3.68 10.67 6.94
N GLN A 61 -4.74 11.29 7.47
CA GLN A 61 -5.50 10.78 8.63
C GLN A 61 -6.07 9.38 8.36
N HIS A 62 -6.67 9.19 7.17
CA HIS A 62 -7.21 7.90 6.76
C HIS A 62 -6.13 6.82 6.69
N ARG A 63 -4.98 7.13 6.06
CA ARG A 63 -3.82 6.25 5.99
C ARG A 63 -3.30 5.89 7.39
N MET A 64 -3.18 6.85 8.31
CA MET A 64 -2.68 6.58 9.68
C MET A 64 -3.59 5.63 10.43
N ARG A 65 -4.91 5.88 10.37
CA ARG A 65 -5.91 5.02 11.03
C ARG A 65 -5.81 3.58 10.54
N LEU A 66 -5.63 3.38 9.24
CA LEU A 66 -5.49 2.04 8.66
C LEU A 66 -4.17 1.39 9.03
N THR A 67 -3.03 2.09 8.91
CA THR A 67 -1.73 1.54 9.30
C THR A 67 -1.71 1.12 10.76
N LEU A 68 -2.21 1.95 11.68
CA LEU A 68 -2.27 1.63 13.10
C LEU A 68 -3.22 0.46 13.39
N GLY A 69 -4.42 0.48 12.80
CA GLY A 69 -5.44 -0.54 13.08
C GLY A 69 -5.17 -1.90 12.43
N LEU A 70 -4.40 -1.95 11.34
CA LEU A 70 -4.08 -3.20 10.63
C LEU A 70 -2.77 -3.83 11.07
N ARG A 71 -1.88 -3.08 11.73
CA ARG A 71 -0.52 -3.56 12.07
C ARG A 71 -0.54 -4.84 12.88
N GLU A 72 -1.12 -4.84 14.07
CA GLU A 72 -1.09 -6.01 14.95
C GLU A 72 -1.80 -7.23 14.34
N PRO A 73 -3.02 -7.11 13.76
CA PRO A 73 -3.69 -8.26 13.13
C PRO A 73 -2.89 -8.90 11.98
N LEU A 74 -2.16 -8.10 11.20
CA LEU A 74 -1.35 -8.57 10.07
C LEU A 74 0.00 -9.12 10.54
N LEU A 75 0.67 -8.43 11.46
CA LEU A 75 1.94 -8.86 12.01
C LEU A 75 1.81 -10.20 12.75
N ALA A 76 0.72 -10.39 13.52
CA ALA A 76 0.40 -11.65 14.18
C ALA A 76 0.25 -12.85 13.22
N ARG A 77 0.09 -12.58 11.92
CA ARG A 77 0.01 -13.58 10.85
C ARG A 77 1.24 -13.62 9.96
N GLY A 78 2.32 -12.96 10.37
CA GLY A 78 3.57 -12.90 9.61
C GLY A 78 3.45 -12.05 8.34
N VAL A 79 2.62 -11.01 8.35
CA VAL A 79 2.51 -10.02 7.27
C VAL A 79 3.02 -8.68 7.78
N PRO A 80 4.32 -8.38 7.65
CA PRO A 80 4.86 -7.09 8.04
C PRO A 80 4.27 -5.95 7.20
N ILE A 81 3.90 -4.86 7.87
CA ILE A 81 3.47 -3.60 7.25
C ILE A 81 4.21 -2.43 7.93
N PRO A 82 4.25 -1.23 7.31
CA PRO A 82 4.99 -0.10 7.87
C PRO A 82 4.62 0.20 9.32
N HIS A 83 5.64 0.40 10.17
CA HIS A 83 5.44 0.85 11.55
C HIS A 83 5.42 2.37 11.60
N LEU A 84 4.34 2.97 12.09
CA LEU A 84 4.31 4.40 12.33
C LEU A 84 5.13 4.74 13.58
N ILE A 85 6.25 5.44 13.41
CA ILE A 85 7.08 5.93 14.50
C ILE A 85 6.46 7.21 15.07
N ARG A 86 6.13 8.15 14.19
CA ARG A 86 5.57 9.45 14.57
C ARG A 86 4.84 10.08 13.40
N ALA A 87 3.83 10.89 13.67
CA ALA A 87 3.20 11.75 12.69
C ALA A 87 2.91 13.13 13.29
N ASP A 88 2.87 14.14 12.43
CA ASP A 88 2.26 15.42 12.70
C ASP A 88 1.36 15.77 11.52
N LEU A 89 0.06 15.54 11.71
CA LEU A 89 -0.93 15.78 10.66
C LEU A 89 -1.37 17.26 10.59
N HIS A 90 -0.90 18.10 11.52
CA HIS A 90 -1.17 19.53 11.55
C HIS A 90 0.05 20.38 11.15
N GLY A 91 1.20 19.74 10.95
CA GLY A 91 2.39 20.37 10.39
C GLY A 91 2.15 20.89 8.96
N ASP A 92 3.05 21.75 8.50
CA ASP A 92 3.05 22.29 7.14
C ASP A 92 4.36 21.94 6.43
N PRO A 93 4.37 20.94 5.52
CA PRO A 93 3.26 20.05 5.21
C PRO A 93 3.03 18.97 6.30
N PRO A 94 1.83 18.34 6.36
CA PRO A 94 1.58 17.20 7.23
C PRO A 94 2.57 16.07 6.93
N TYR A 95 3.06 15.36 7.96
CA TYR A 95 4.04 14.29 7.76
C TYR A 95 3.84 13.06 8.65
N ALA A 96 4.43 11.95 8.22
CA ALA A 96 4.59 10.72 8.99
C ALA A 96 6.00 10.12 8.78
N LEU A 97 6.52 9.53 9.85
CA LEU A 97 7.78 8.82 9.93
C LEU A 97 7.50 7.34 10.17
N TYR A 98 8.09 6.48 9.34
CA TYR A 98 7.95 5.04 9.44
C TYR A 98 9.30 4.34 9.51
N GLU A 99 9.32 3.16 10.11
CA GLU A 99 10.43 2.23 9.92
C GLU A 99 10.53 1.85 8.43
N ALA A 100 11.74 1.90 7.87
CA ALA A 100 11.97 1.31 6.55
C ALA A 100 12.04 -0.21 6.70
N LEU A 101 11.13 -0.91 6.03
CA LEU A 101 11.09 -2.37 6.04
C LEU A 101 12.16 -2.96 5.12
N PRO A 102 12.71 -4.14 5.44
CA PRO A 102 13.73 -4.79 4.64
C PRO A 102 13.17 -5.34 3.33
N GLY A 103 14.06 -5.47 2.33
CA GLY A 103 13.75 -6.00 1.01
C GLY A 103 13.80 -4.93 -0.09
N ILE A 104 13.63 -5.39 -1.33
CA ILE A 104 13.57 -4.55 -2.52
C ILE A 104 12.14 -4.51 -3.08
N PRO A 105 11.72 -3.42 -3.76
CA PRO A 105 10.41 -3.36 -4.38
C PRO A 105 10.20 -4.48 -5.40
N GLY A 106 8.97 -5.01 -5.48
CA GLY A 106 8.61 -6.06 -6.44
C GLY A 106 9.01 -5.76 -7.90
N PRO A 107 8.83 -4.55 -8.45
CA PRO A 107 9.28 -4.23 -9.80
C PRO A 107 10.80 -4.37 -9.96
N THR A 108 11.57 -3.90 -8.98
CA THR A 108 13.04 -4.03 -8.97
C THR A 108 13.46 -5.50 -8.94
N PHE A 109 12.81 -6.31 -8.10
CA PHE A 109 13.06 -7.76 -8.05
C PHE A 109 12.82 -8.44 -9.42
N LEU A 110 11.74 -8.05 -10.12
CA LEU A 110 11.42 -8.58 -11.44
C LEU A 110 12.42 -8.11 -12.52
N GLU A 111 12.83 -6.85 -12.46
CA GLU A 111 13.80 -6.25 -13.40
C GLU A 111 15.20 -6.84 -13.24
N GLU A 112 15.66 -7.07 -12.00
CA GLU A 112 16.96 -7.66 -11.69
C GLU A 112 16.97 -9.16 -12.02
N GLY A 113 15.86 -9.85 -11.75
CA GLY A 113 15.73 -11.28 -11.97
C GLY A 113 15.79 -11.73 -13.42
N ARG A 114 15.49 -10.84 -14.38
CA ARG A 114 15.53 -10.98 -15.87
C ARG A 114 15.08 -12.31 -16.47
N SER A 115 14.38 -13.15 -15.71
CA SER A 115 14.05 -14.51 -16.05
C SER A 115 12.60 -14.80 -15.70
N ASN A 116 11.99 -15.76 -16.40
CA ASN A 116 10.65 -16.26 -16.09
C ASN A 116 10.55 -16.81 -14.65
N HIS A 117 11.68 -17.12 -14.02
CA HIS A 117 11.72 -17.67 -12.68
C HIS A 117 11.30 -16.66 -11.60
N SER A 118 11.78 -15.42 -11.66
CA SER A 118 11.42 -14.38 -10.68
C SER A 118 9.94 -14.01 -10.73
N TRP A 119 9.33 -14.03 -11.92
CA TRP A 119 7.88 -13.87 -12.07
C TRP A 119 7.11 -15.00 -11.39
N GLN A 120 7.54 -16.25 -11.56
CA GLN A 120 6.90 -17.40 -10.94
C GLN A 120 7.02 -17.35 -9.42
N ILE A 121 8.20 -16.99 -8.89
CA ILE A 121 8.44 -16.79 -7.46
C ILE A 121 7.49 -15.73 -6.92
N LEU A 122 7.49 -14.54 -7.52
CA LEU A 122 6.69 -13.43 -7.03
C LEU A 122 5.19 -13.73 -7.10
N ALA A 123 4.71 -14.29 -8.22
CA ALA A 123 3.30 -14.67 -8.36
C ALA A 123 2.88 -15.71 -7.32
N THR A 124 3.75 -16.69 -7.03
CA THR A 124 3.50 -17.71 -6.00
C THR A 124 3.39 -17.09 -4.62
N GLU A 125 4.35 -16.23 -4.25
CA GLU A 125 4.33 -15.55 -2.94
C GLU A 125 3.17 -14.57 -2.81
N MET A 126 2.80 -13.88 -3.89
CA MET A 126 1.62 -13.01 -3.93
C MET A 126 0.32 -13.80 -3.71
N GLY A 127 0.20 -15.00 -4.31
CA GLY A 127 -0.93 -15.89 -4.04
C GLY A 127 -0.97 -16.36 -2.57
N ARG A 128 0.19 -16.73 -2.03
CA ARG A 128 0.32 -17.15 -0.62
C ARG A 128 -0.09 -16.03 0.34
N ILE A 129 0.41 -14.80 0.14
CA ILE A 129 0.14 -13.69 1.06
C ILE A 129 -1.33 -13.26 0.99
N LEU A 130 -1.99 -13.33 -0.17
CA LEU A 130 -3.43 -13.08 -0.28
C LEU A 130 -4.25 -14.04 0.58
N GLN A 131 -3.88 -15.33 0.62
CA GLN A 131 -4.54 -16.30 1.48
C GLN A 131 -4.40 -15.91 2.96
N VAL A 132 -3.19 -15.53 3.39
CA VAL A 132 -2.92 -15.10 4.77
C VAL A 132 -3.71 -13.84 5.14
N VAL A 133 -3.70 -12.82 4.27
CA VAL A 133 -4.43 -11.56 4.47
C VAL A 133 -5.94 -11.81 4.54
N SER A 134 -6.49 -12.64 3.65
CA SER A 134 -7.93 -12.97 3.63
C SER A 134 -8.42 -13.72 4.88
N ALA A 135 -7.49 -14.37 5.60
CA ALA A 135 -7.78 -15.10 6.82
C ALA A 135 -7.76 -14.23 8.09
N VAL A 136 -7.49 -12.92 7.97
CA VAL A 136 -7.62 -11.97 9.08
C VAL A 136 -9.12 -11.78 9.39
N PRO A 137 -9.57 -12.06 10.62
CA PRO A 137 -10.95 -11.83 11.03
C PRO A 137 -11.32 -10.36 10.90
N ILE A 138 -12.46 -10.08 10.26
CA ILE A 138 -12.97 -8.72 10.10
C ILE A 138 -13.28 -8.05 11.45
N SER A 139 -13.52 -8.84 12.51
CA SER A 139 -13.69 -8.35 13.88
C SER A 139 -12.43 -7.74 14.47
N ASP A 140 -11.26 -8.11 13.97
CA ASP A 140 -9.97 -7.75 14.56
C ASP A 140 -9.38 -6.47 13.94
N ILE A 141 -10.07 -5.89 12.95
CA ILE A 141 -9.58 -4.76 12.15
C ILE A 141 -10.53 -3.55 12.25
N PRO A 142 -10.04 -2.32 11.99
CA PRO A 142 -10.89 -1.14 11.98
C PRO A 142 -12.00 -1.24 10.93
N PRO A 143 -13.09 -0.45 11.05
CA PRO A 143 -14.12 -0.37 10.02
C PRO A 143 -13.53 0.02 8.66
N LEU A 144 -13.82 -0.80 7.65
CA LEU A 144 -13.38 -0.64 6.27
C LEU A 144 -14.57 -0.45 5.32
N PRO A 145 -14.38 0.23 4.17
CA PRO A 145 -15.37 0.27 3.11
C PRO A 145 -15.82 -1.14 2.71
N SER A 146 -17.12 -1.36 2.58
CA SER A 146 -17.71 -2.67 2.33
C SER A 146 -18.41 -2.80 0.98
N LEU A 147 -18.18 -1.85 0.06
CA LEU A 147 -18.78 -1.86 -1.28
C LEU A 147 -18.51 -3.20 -2.00
N TRP A 148 -17.32 -3.76 -1.83
CA TRP A 148 -16.93 -5.01 -2.51
C TRP A 148 -17.48 -6.26 -1.81
N ALA A 149 -17.79 -6.17 -0.53
CA ALA A 149 -18.35 -7.26 0.26
C ALA A 149 -19.84 -7.52 0.02
N ASP A 150 -20.54 -6.62 -0.69
CA ASP A 150 -21.91 -6.83 -1.15
C ASP A 150 -21.90 -6.92 -2.69
N PRO A 151 -21.97 -8.14 -3.26
CA PRO A 151 -21.93 -8.34 -4.70
C PRO A 151 -23.07 -7.65 -5.46
N ASN A 152 -24.25 -7.47 -4.85
CA ASN A 152 -25.37 -6.79 -5.48
C ASN A 152 -25.14 -5.29 -5.51
N LEU A 153 -24.66 -4.73 -4.41
CA LEU A 153 -24.31 -3.32 -4.34
C LEU A 153 -23.14 -2.98 -5.25
N LEU A 154 -22.11 -3.84 -5.31
CA LEU A 154 -20.98 -3.71 -6.23
C LEU A 154 -21.46 -3.70 -7.69
N ALA A 155 -22.30 -4.66 -8.08
CA ALA A 155 -22.84 -4.72 -9.44
C ALA A 155 -23.64 -3.45 -9.78
N LYS A 156 -24.49 -2.98 -8.86
CA LYS A 156 -25.25 -1.73 -9.03
C LYS A 156 -24.32 -0.52 -9.18
N ARG A 157 -23.28 -0.40 -8.35
CA ARG A 157 -22.33 0.72 -8.43
C ARG A 157 -21.49 0.68 -9.70
N ALA A 158 -21.07 -0.51 -10.11
CA ALA A 158 -20.29 -0.73 -11.33
C ALA A 158 -21.11 -0.41 -12.60
N ALA A 159 -22.42 -0.63 -12.60
CA ALA A 159 -23.29 -0.20 -13.69
C ALA A 159 -23.24 1.33 -13.88
N GLY A 160 -23.28 2.09 -12.78
CA GLY A 160 -23.10 3.56 -12.85
C GLY A 160 -21.72 3.97 -13.36
N TRP A 161 -20.65 3.29 -12.94
CA TRP A 161 -19.31 3.55 -13.51
C TRP A 161 -19.25 3.28 -15.01
N LEU A 162 -19.91 2.23 -15.49
CA LEU A 162 -20.00 1.93 -16.92
C LEU A 162 -20.76 3.01 -17.69
N GLU A 163 -21.83 3.56 -17.11
CA GLU A 163 -22.58 4.69 -17.69
C GLU A 163 -21.68 5.92 -17.80
N ASP A 164 -20.96 6.26 -16.73
CA ASP A 164 -20.05 7.42 -16.69
C ASP A 164 -18.89 7.28 -17.71
N SER A 165 -18.39 6.04 -17.92
CA SER A 165 -17.28 5.75 -18.85
C SER A 165 -17.72 5.40 -20.28
N GLN A 166 -19.04 5.40 -20.56
CA GLN A 166 -19.55 4.98 -21.86
C GLN A 166 -18.99 5.78 -23.06
N PRO A 167 -18.74 7.11 -22.96
CA PRO A 167 -18.14 7.87 -24.07
C PRO A 167 -16.75 7.39 -24.48
N ASP A 168 -16.01 6.74 -23.58
CA ASP A 168 -14.63 6.31 -23.80
C ASP A 168 -14.53 4.84 -24.26
N LEU A 169 -15.66 4.14 -24.38
CA LEU A 169 -15.71 2.72 -24.66
C LEU A 169 -16.36 2.42 -26.02
N SER A 170 -15.81 1.43 -26.72
CA SER A 170 -16.52 0.83 -27.85
C SER A 170 -17.79 0.13 -27.38
N ALA A 171 -18.81 0.05 -28.24
CA ALA A 171 -20.04 -0.66 -27.94
C ALA A 171 -19.80 -2.13 -27.54
N THR A 172 -18.84 -2.79 -28.18
CA THR A 172 -18.43 -4.16 -27.84
C THR A 172 -17.86 -4.24 -26.42
N ALA A 173 -16.89 -3.38 -26.07
CA ALA A 173 -16.30 -3.36 -24.73
C ALA A 173 -17.34 -3.07 -23.65
N ALA A 174 -18.22 -2.09 -23.88
CA ALA A 174 -19.32 -1.79 -22.96
C ALA A 174 -20.30 -2.98 -22.81
N GLY A 175 -20.55 -3.72 -23.90
CA GLY A 175 -21.31 -4.96 -23.89
C GLY A 175 -20.67 -6.03 -22.99
N GLU A 176 -19.36 -6.26 -23.12
CA GLU A 176 -18.62 -7.21 -22.29
C GLU A 176 -18.63 -6.84 -20.81
N VAL A 177 -18.33 -5.58 -20.49
CA VAL A 177 -18.34 -5.09 -19.10
C VAL A 177 -19.73 -5.24 -18.48
N ARG A 178 -20.80 -4.94 -19.23
CA ARG A 178 -22.18 -5.14 -18.74
C ARG A 178 -22.48 -6.60 -18.42
N ARG A 179 -22.01 -7.54 -19.26
CA ARG A 179 -22.17 -8.98 -18.99
C ARG A 179 -21.42 -9.40 -17.73
N LEU A 180 -20.19 -8.91 -17.54
CA LEU A 180 -19.40 -9.18 -16.34
C LEU A 180 -20.09 -8.64 -15.08
N ILE A 181 -20.57 -7.38 -15.11
CA ILE A 181 -21.30 -6.75 -14.00
C ILE A 181 -22.53 -7.57 -13.61
N ALA A 182 -23.32 -8.03 -14.58
CA ALA A 182 -24.51 -8.83 -14.33
C ALA A 182 -24.18 -10.20 -13.69
N ALA A 183 -22.99 -10.75 -13.95
CA ALA A 183 -22.56 -12.03 -13.38
C ALA A 183 -22.01 -11.93 -11.95
N VAL A 184 -21.57 -10.74 -11.51
CA VAL A 184 -20.92 -10.53 -10.19
C VAL A 184 -21.72 -11.14 -9.03
N PRO A 185 -23.05 -10.89 -8.86
CA PRO A 185 -23.79 -11.47 -7.75
C PRO A 185 -23.76 -13.00 -7.70
N GLY A 186 -23.80 -13.66 -8.86
CA GLY A 186 -23.73 -15.11 -8.96
C GLY A 186 -22.34 -15.67 -8.64
N LEU A 187 -21.28 -15.01 -9.09
CA LEU A 187 -19.89 -15.44 -8.88
C LEU A 187 -19.49 -15.47 -7.40
N PHE A 188 -20.06 -14.57 -6.60
CA PHE A 188 -19.75 -14.39 -5.18
C PHE A 188 -20.86 -14.88 -4.22
N LYS A 189 -21.92 -15.52 -4.75
CA LYS A 189 -23.02 -16.02 -3.93
C LYS A 189 -22.50 -16.98 -2.84
N GLY A 190 -22.86 -16.69 -1.59
CA GLY A 190 -22.51 -17.53 -0.43
C GLY A 190 -21.06 -17.41 0.05
N ARG A 191 -20.25 -16.53 -0.54
CA ARG A 191 -18.89 -16.26 -0.05
C ARG A 191 -18.95 -15.26 1.11
N GLY A 192 -18.15 -15.51 2.14
CA GLY A 192 -17.97 -14.59 3.26
C GLY A 192 -17.07 -13.42 2.88
N SER A 193 -17.19 -12.32 3.63
CA SER A 193 -16.34 -11.15 3.41
C SER A 193 -14.96 -11.32 4.03
N VAL A 194 -13.93 -10.81 3.37
CA VAL A 194 -12.52 -10.90 3.76
C VAL A 194 -11.83 -9.53 3.73
N LEU A 195 -10.71 -9.42 4.42
CA LEU A 195 -9.81 -8.26 4.28
C LEU A 195 -9.14 -8.31 2.91
N ALA A 196 -9.23 -7.22 2.16
CA ALA A 196 -8.50 -7.02 0.92
C ALA A 196 -7.63 -5.76 1.01
N HIS A 197 -6.41 -5.84 0.45
CA HIS A 197 -5.49 -4.70 0.35
C HIS A 197 -6.08 -3.52 -0.43
N GLY A 198 -6.87 -3.81 -1.46
CA GLY A 198 -7.52 -2.82 -2.33
C GLY A 198 -6.64 -2.25 -3.44
N ASP A 199 -5.32 -2.39 -3.34
CA ASP A 199 -4.34 -2.08 -4.39
C ASP A 199 -3.18 -3.08 -4.37
N PHE A 200 -3.48 -4.38 -4.54
CA PHE A 200 -2.47 -5.43 -4.42
C PHE A 200 -1.74 -5.65 -5.75
N ALA A 201 -0.51 -5.14 -5.85
CA ALA A 201 0.31 -5.20 -7.04
C ALA A 201 1.81 -5.35 -6.67
N PRO A 202 2.68 -5.76 -7.61
CA PRO A 202 4.12 -5.85 -7.37
C PRO A 202 4.73 -4.57 -6.78
N ALA A 203 4.22 -3.39 -7.16
CA ALA A 203 4.70 -2.10 -6.65
C ALA A 203 4.51 -1.94 -5.13
N ASN A 204 3.57 -2.67 -4.52
CA ASN A 204 3.20 -2.55 -3.11
C ASN A 204 3.72 -3.73 -2.27
N VAL A 205 4.68 -4.49 -2.79
CA VAL A 205 5.35 -5.57 -2.04
C VAL A 205 6.86 -5.33 -1.97
N LEU A 206 7.44 -5.66 -0.82
CA LEU A 206 8.89 -5.80 -0.68
C LEU A 206 9.26 -7.28 -0.73
N VAL A 207 10.39 -7.58 -1.36
CA VAL A 207 10.92 -8.93 -1.54
C VAL A 207 12.30 -9.04 -0.90
N SER A 208 12.51 -10.08 -0.10
CA SER A 208 13.81 -10.49 0.46
C SER A 208 13.92 -12.00 0.38
N ASP A 209 15.06 -12.50 -0.07
CA ASP A 209 15.35 -13.95 -0.14
C ASP A 209 14.23 -14.73 -0.86
N ASP A 210 13.77 -14.22 -2.00
CA ASP A 210 12.69 -14.78 -2.82
C ASP A 210 11.33 -14.91 -2.09
N ARG A 211 11.13 -14.14 -1.01
CA ARG A 211 9.88 -14.08 -0.23
C ARG A 211 9.37 -12.66 -0.11
N ILE A 212 8.04 -12.50 -0.06
CA ILE A 212 7.47 -11.20 0.29
C ILE A 212 7.79 -10.92 1.76
N SER A 213 8.61 -9.90 2.00
CA SER A 213 9.04 -9.45 3.33
C SER A 213 8.08 -8.44 3.95
N ALA A 214 7.33 -7.69 3.12
CA ALA A 214 6.35 -6.72 3.61
C ALA A 214 5.31 -6.34 2.55
N LEU A 215 4.16 -5.84 3.02
CA LEU A 215 3.11 -5.18 2.21
C LEU A 215 3.02 -3.70 2.54
N LEU A 216 2.98 -2.85 1.52
CA LEU A 216 3.00 -1.38 1.61
C LEU A 216 1.66 -0.79 1.15
N ASP A 217 1.39 0.48 1.53
CA ASP A 217 0.28 1.28 0.98
C ASP A 217 -1.14 0.72 1.17
N TRP A 218 -1.53 0.58 2.44
CA TRP A 218 -2.85 0.07 2.86
C TRP A 218 -4.00 1.09 2.83
N GLU A 219 -3.85 2.31 2.29
CA GLU A 219 -4.96 3.28 2.31
C GLU A 219 -6.22 2.81 1.57
N PHE A 220 -6.08 1.86 0.66
CA PHE A 220 -7.20 1.32 -0.11
C PHE A 220 -7.81 0.06 0.51
N ALA A 221 -7.37 -0.33 1.71
CA ALA A 221 -7.86 -1.50 2.42
C ALA A 221 -9.39 -1.48 2.52
N ARG A 222 -10.00 -2.63 2.24
CA ARG A 222 -11.46 -2.77 2.17
C ARG A 222 -11.91 -4.17 2.55
N ARG A 223 -13.20 -4.28 2.82
CA ARG A 223 -13.90 -5.55 2.87
C ARG A 223 -14.31 -5.94 1.45
N ALA A 224 -13.87 -7.11 1.02
CA ALA A 224 -14.26 -7.77 -0.22
C ALA A 224 -15.07 -9.03 0.06
#